data_AF-A0A6A5MGF6-F1
#
_entry.id   AF-A0A6A5MGF6-F1
#
_cell.length_a   1.000
_cell.length_b   1.000
_cell.length_c   1.000
_cell.angle_alpha   90.00
_cell.angle_beta   90.00
_cell.angle_gamma   90.00
#
_symmetry.space_group_name_H-M   'P 1'
#
loop_
_entity.id
_entity.type
_entity.pdbx_description
1 polymer ?
#
loop_
_entity_poly.entity_id
_entity_poly.type
_entity_poly.pdbx_seq_one_letter_code
_entity_poly.pdbx_strand_id
1 'polypeptide(L)'
;MEAKLVCLFYYLSIALYCYCGNLVNAIELPKYTVIRSESDFEIRFYNESSWMSASVSGTSFEQSTKSGFHRLYQYIHGANLNSTKIAYTAPILTSIPSLSIEESYTIRMYVSSNFEGKLPPQANPELKLQVEKWKTQNIAVRKFSSFAKDDNIKKEIEGLLGSIKKYINGSYEKMLQDKRFYIIIAQYNSSSLNSGRLNEVWINV
;
A
#
# COMPACT_ATOMS: atom_id res chain seq x y z
N MET A 1 22.16 -2.23 54.59
CA MET A 1 20.76 -2.08 54.15
C MET A 1 20.69 -1.26 52.86
N GLU A 2 21.45 -0.16 52.79
CA GLU A 2 21.71 0.67 51.61
C GLU A 2 21.96 -0.09 50.29
N ALA A 3 22.93 -1.03 50.26
CA ALA A 3 23.33 -1.69 49.01
C ALA A 3 22.25 -2.61 48.38
N LYS A 4 21.43 -3.27 49.21
CA LYS A 4 20.33 -4.13 48.72
C LYS A 4 19.21 -3.30 48.10
N LEU A 5 18.98 -2.11 48.64
CA LEU A 5 17.96 -1.19 48.15
C LEU A 5 18.35 -0.59 46.80
N VAL A 6 19.62 -0.22 46.62
CA VAL A 6 20.17 0.27 45.34
C VAL A 6 20.09 -0.80 44.24
N CYS A 7 20.44 -2.06 44.56
CA CYS A 7 20.28 -3.16 43.61
C CYS A 7 18.81 -3.39 43.23
N LEU A 8 17.88 -3.32 44.19
CA LEU A 8 16.45 -3.48 43.93
C LEU A 8 15.92 -2.40 42.97
N PHE A 9 16.31 -1.13 43.17
CA PHE A 9 15.93 -0.05 42.26
C PHE A 9 16.54 -0.19 40.86
N TYR A 10 17.76 -0.72 40.76
CA TYR A 10 18.40 -1.00 39.47
C TYR A 10 17.73 -2.16 38.71
N TYR A 11 17.31 -3.22 39.41
CA TYR A 11 16.55 -4.31 38.80
C TYR A 11 15.13 -3.87 38.40
N LEU A 12 14.47 -3.04 39.21
CA LEU A 12 13.16 -2.47 38.88
C LEU A 12 13.23 -1.53 37.68
N SER A 13 14.31 -0.74 37.52
CA SER A 13 14.48 0.12 36.36
C SER A 13 14.76 -0.66 35.07
N ILE A 14 15.53 -1.75 35.13
CA ILE A 14 15.72 -2.68 34.00
C ILE A 14 14.41 -3.36 33.63
N ALA A 15 13.66 -3.87 34.62
CA ALA A 15 12.37 -4.52 34.39
C ALA A 15 11.33 -3.56 33.77
N LEU A 16 11.32 -2.29 34.19
CA LEU A 16 10.47 -1.24 33.61
C LEU A 16 10.87 -0.90 32.17
N TYR A 17 12.18 -0.86 31.88
CA TYR A 17 12.70 -0.65 30.51
C TYR A 17 12.37 -1.83 29.59
N CYS A 18 12.35 -3.06 30.11
CA CYS A 18 11.93 -4.26 29.37
C CYS A 18 10.41 -4.33 29.14
N TYR A 19 9.60 -3.81 30.08
CA TYR A 19 8.13 -3.77 29.92
C TYR A 19 7.68 -2.64 28.98
N CYS A 20 8.50 -1.60 28.81
CA CYS A 20 8.34 -0.58 27.77
C CYS A 20 8.95 -0.99 26.42
N GLY A 21 9.28 -2.27 26.22
CA GLY A 21 9.54 -2.84 24.90
C GLY A 21 8.30 -2.68 24.03
N ASN A 22 8.30 -1.62 23.23
CA ASN A 22 7.21 -1.18 22.36
C ASN A 22 6.41 -2.35 21.77
N LEU A 23 5.10 -2.39 22.08
CA LEU A 23 4.10 -3.02 21.22
C LEU A 23 4.09 -2.28 19.89
N VAL A 24 5.04 -2.61 19.01
CA VAL A 24 4.96 -2.22 17.60
C VAL A 24 3.86 -3.08 17.01
N ASN A 25 2.64 -2.54 16.95
CA ASN A 25 1.58 -3.17 16.19
C ASN A 25 2.08 -3.32 14.74
N ALA A 26 2.12 -4.55 14.25
CA ALA A 26 2.48 -4.81 12.87
C ALA A 26 1.50 -4.06 11.95
N ILE A 27 2.04 -3.35 10.96
CA ILE A 27 1.21 -2.68 9.95
C ILE A 27 0.51 -3.76 9.14
N GLU A 28 -0.82 -3.71 9.10
CA GLU A 28 -1.62 -4.69 8.37
C GLU A 28 -1.40 -4.55 6.86
N LEU A 29 -1.32 -5.69 6.18
CA LEU A 29 -1.09 -5.83 4.74
C LEU A 29 -2.20 -6.64 4.08
N PRO A 30 -2.54 -6.41 2.80
CA PRO A 30 -3.45 -7.26 2.06
C PRO A 30 -2.89 -8.68 1.95
N LYS A 31 -3.74 -9.68 2.24
CA LYS A 31 -3.36 -11.10 2.23
C LYS A 31 -3.19 -11.61 0.80
N TYR A 32 -2.08 -12.31 0.55
CA TYR A 32 -1.81 -12.98 -0.72
C TYR A 32 -1.08 -14.30 -0.52
N THR A 33 -1.09 -15.13 -1.56
CA THR A 33 -0.23 -16.32 -1.68
C THR A 33 0.67 -16.15 -2.90
N VAL A 34 1.96 -16.45 -2.77
CA VAL A 34 2.88 -16.46 -3.91
C VAL A 34 2.60 -17.72 -4.73
N ILE A 35 2.09 -17.55 -5.95
CA ILE A 35 1.87 -18.66 -6.90
C ILE A 35 3.19 -19.02 -7.57
N ARG A 36 4.02 -18.01 -7.83
CA ARG A 36 5.27 -18.16 -8.55
C ARG A 36 6.27 -17.11 -8.11
N SER A 37 7.52 -17.52 -8.00
CA SER A 37 8.65 -16.64 -7.76
C SER A 37 9.65 -16.82 -8.90
N GLU A 38 9.97 -15.74 -9.58
CA GLU A 38 11.06 -15.66 -10.56
C GLU A 38 12.19 -14.81 -9.98
N SER A 39 13.29 -14.66 -10.71
CA SER A 39 14.45 -13.90 -10.22
C SER A 39 14.19 -12.40 -10.05
N ASP A 40 13.26 -11.83 -10.82
CA ASP A 40 12.99 -10.39 -10.90
C ASP A 40 11.54 -9.98 -10.61
N PHE A 41 10.61 -10.92 -10.49
CA PHE A 41 9.23 -10.68 -10.06
C PHE A 41 8.58 -11.91 -9.41
N GLU A 42 7.43 -11.69 -8.78
CA GLU A 42 6.56 -12.73 -8.23
C GLU A 42 5.19 -12.64 -8.89
N ILE A 43 4.47 -13.76 -9.00
CA ILE A 43 3.02 -13.75 -9.25
C ILE A 43 2.33 -14.09 -7.94
N ARG A 44 1.48 -13.17 -7.47
CA ARG A 44 0.75 -13.28 -6.21
C ARG A 44 -0.74 -13.39 -6.48
N PHE A 45 -1.38 -14.37 -5.84
CA PHE A 45 -2.83 -14.46 -5.74
C PHE A 45 -3.29 -13.63 -4.54
N TYR A 46 -3.96 -12.51 -4.80
CA TYR A 46 -4.58 -11.69 -3.76
C TYR A 46 -6.01 -12.16 -3.50
N ASN A 47 -6.36 -12.26 -2.22
CA ASN A 47 -7.73 -12.54 -1.81
C ASN A 47 -8.64 -11.32 -2.03
N GLU A 48 -9.95 -11.50 -1.84
CA GLU A 48 -10.87 -10.37 -1.79
C GLU A 48 -10.43 -9.36 -0.74
N SER A 49 -10.52 -8.08 -1.09
CA SER A 49 -10.08 -6.99 -0.22
C SER A 49 -10.94 -5.75 -0.43
N SER A 50 -10.99 -4.90 0.59
CA SER A 50 -11.64 -3.59 0.50
C SER A 50 -10.58 -2.50 0.59
N TRP A 51 -10.78 -1.42 -0.15
CA TRP A 51 -9.86 -0.31 -0.27
C TRP A 51 -10.61 1.00 -0.14
N MET A 52 -10.07 1.96 0.60
CA MET A 52 -10.55 3.34 0.57
C MET A 52 -9.76 4.08 -0.50
N SER A 53 -10.46 4.69 -1.45
CA SER A 53 -9.85 5.30 -2.64
C SER A 53 -10.11 6.79 -2.74
N ALA A 54 -9.14 7.48 -3.34
CA ALA A 54 -9.13 8.90 -3.61
C ALA A 54 -8.70 9.13 -5.05
N SER A 55 -9.62 9.54 -5.93
CA SER A 55 -9.30 9.92 -7.31
C SER A 55 -8.78 11.36 -7.36
N VAL A 56 -7.64 11.57 -8.03
CA VAL A 56 -6.95 12.86 -8.18
C VAL A 56 -6.64 13.07 -9.66
N SER A 57 -7.22 14.11 -10.25
CA SER A 57 -6.80 14.60 -11.56
C SER A 57 -5.44 15.29 -11.44
N GLY A 58 -4.51 14.95 -12.34
CA GLY A 58 -3.17 15.52 -12.31
C GLY A 58 -2.26 14.84 -13.31
N THR A 59 -1.10 15.45 -13.56
CA THR A 59 -0.08 14.93 -14.48
C THR A 59 1.10 14.29 -13.75
N SER A 60 1.38 14.72 -12.52
CA SER A 60 2.46 14.19 -11.67
C SER A 60 1.96 13.08 -10.75
N PHE A 61 2.65 11.95 -10.78
CA PHE A 61 2.49 10.83 -9.86
C PHE A 61 2.74 11.26 -8.41
N GLU A 62 3.83 12.00 -8.15
CA GLU A 62 4.22 12.37 -6.79
C GLU A 62 3.20 13.31 -6.15
N GLN A 63 2.80 14.35 -6.89
CA GLN A 63 1.81 15.32 -6.42
C GLN A 63 0.44 14.66 -6.22
N SER A 64 0.02 13.81 -7.17
CA SER A 64 -1.27 13.14 -7.09
C SER A 64 -1.29 12.14 -5.93
N THR A 65 -0.23 11.35 -5.75
CA THR A 65 -0.07 10.44 -4.61
C THR A 65 -0.16 11.19 -3.30
N LYS A 66 0.58 12.30 -3.15
CA LYS A 66 0.59 13.12 -1.93
C LYS A 66 -0.81 13.68 -1.64
N SER A 67 -1.48 14.22 -2.65
CA SER A 67 -2.82 14.81 -2.53
C SER A 67 -3.88 13.77 -2.15
N GLY A 68 -3.89 12.62 -2.84
CA GLY A 68 -4.83 11.52 -2.54
C GLY A 68 -4.57 10.93 -1.15
N PHE A 69 -3.30 10.68 -0.81
CA PHE A 69 -2.93 10.18 0.51
C PHE A 69 -3.28 11.16 1.62
N HIS A 70 -3.16 12.47 1.41
CA HIS A 70 -3.55 13.46 2.42
C HIS A 70 -5.03 13.34 2.81
N ARG A 71 -5.93 13.07 1.86
CA ARG A 71 -7.36 12.85 2.14
C ARG A 71 -7.59 11.55 2.89
N LEU A 72 -6.92 10.47 2.49
CA LEU A 72 -6.95 9.19 3.23
C LEU A 72 -6.41 9.35 4.66
N TYR A 73 -5.36 10.16 4.83
CA TYR A 73 -4.78 10.47 6.13
C TYR A 73 -5.76 11.22 7.03
N GLN A 74 -6.46 12.23 6.51
CA GLN A 74 -7.52 12.92 7.27
C GLN A 74 -8.61 11.93 7.70
N TYR A 75 -9.06 11.06 6.79
CA TYR A 75 -10.07 10.05 7.06
C TYR A 75 -9.71 9.12 8.22
N ILE A 76 -8.51 8.54 8.22
CA ILE A 76 -8.07 7.63 9.30
C ILE A 76 -7.80 8.37 10.61
N HIS A 77 -7.63 9.69 10.58
CA HIS A 77 -7.45 10.52 11.78
C HIS A 77 -8.75 11.11 12.33
N GLY A 78 -9.91 10.70 11.80
CA GLY A 78 -11.22 11.06 12.34
C GLY A 78 -12.04 11.98 11.45
N ALA A 79 -11.61 12.30 10.22
CA ALA A 79 -12.48 12.98 9.24
C ALA A 79 -13.46 11.97 8.59
N ASN A 80 -14.28 11.36 9.43
CA ASN A 80 -15.35 10.45 9.11
C ASN A 80 -16.53 10.74 10.05
N LEU A 81 -17.74 10.29 9.69
CA LEU A 81 -18.97 10.71 10.37
C LEU A 81 -18.98 10.38 11.88
N ASN A 82 -18.19 9.40 12.32
CA ASN A 82 -18.13 8.96 13.71
C ASN A 82 -16.87 9.45 14.45
N SER A 83 -16.05 10.32 13.83
CA SER A 83 -14.78 10.79 14.39
C SER A 83 -13.85 9.66 14.88
N THR A 84 -13.96 8.48 14.26
CA THR A 84 -13.23 7.28 14.67
C THR A 84 -11.83 7.30 14.08
N LYS A 85 -10.82 7.03 14.92
CA LYS A 85 -9.45 6.81 14.43
C LYS A 85 -9.32 5.38 13.90
N ILE A 86 -8.76 5.25 12.71
CA ILE A 86 -8.56 3.97 12.02
C ILE A 86 -7.06 3.71 11.96
N ALA A 87 -6.65 2.48 12.20
CA ALA A 87 -5.24 2.10 12.10
C ALA A 87 -4.74 2.27 10.66
N TYR A 88 -3.52 2.79 10.51
CA TYR A 88 -2.86 2.84 9.22
C TYR A 88 -2.51 1.42 8.74
N THR A 89 -2.65 1.21 7.43
CA THR A 89 -2.32 -0.04 6.75
C THR A 89 -1.40 0.24 5.56
N ALA A 90 -0.63 -0.75 5.14
CA ALA A 90 0.23 -0.66 3.96
C ALA A 90 -0.15 -1.74 2.94
N PRO A 91 0.28 -1.62 1.67
CA PRO A 91 0.88 -0.41 1.07
C PRO A 91 -0.15 0.67 0.74
N ILE A 92 0.32 1.88 0.48
CA ILE A 92 -0.45 2.87 -0.29
C ILE A 92 -0.27 2.54 -1.77
N LEU A 93 -1.38 2.33 -2.46
CA LEU A 93 -1.39 2.04 -3.89
C LEU A 93 -1.70 3.30 -4.68
N THR A 94 -0.99 3.54 -5.76
CA THR A 94 -1.34 4.56 -6.74
C THR A 94 -1.50 3.90 -8.11
N SER A 95 -2.72 3.88 -8.64
CA SER A 95 -2.96 3.52 -10.04
C SER A 95 -2.47 4.61 -10.97
N ILE A 96 -1.70 4.22 -11.96
CA ILE A 96 -1.25 5.09 -13.04
C ILE A 96 -2.39 5.21 -14.06
N PRO A 97 -2.75 6.42 -14.52
CA PRO A 97 -3.70 6.61 -15.61
C PRO A 97 -3.31 5.76 -16.81
N SER A 98 -4.20 4.86 -17.24
CA SER A 98 -4.03 4.15 -18.51
C SER A 98 -4.31 5.13 -19.65
N LEU A 99 -3.65 4.93 -20.80
CA LEU A 99 -3.68 5.82 -21.97
C LEU A 99 -5.08 6.11 -22.55
N SER A 100 -6.15 5.42 -22.12
CA SER A 100 -7.37 5.36 -22.93
C SER A 100 -8.65 5.98 -22.35
N ILE A 101 -8.88 6.12 -21.03
CA ILE A 101 -10.24 6.54 -20.59
C ILE A 101 -10.31 7.51 -19.39
N GLU A 102 -9.35 7.57 -18.47
CA GLU A 102 -9.40 8.55 -17.36
C GLU A 102 -8.02 9.12 -17.00
N GLU A 103 -7.89 10.45 -17.10
CA GLU A 103 -6.69 11.24 -16.75
C GLU A 103 -6.53 11.43 -15.22
N SER A 104 -6.89 10.42 -14.42
CA SER A 104 -6.84 10.54 -12.96
C SER A 104 -6.05 9.42 -12.31
N TYR A 105 -5.19 9.81 -11.38
CA TYR A 105 -4.53 8.88 -10.48
C TYR A 105 -5.53 8.45 -9.42
N THR A 106 -5.57 7.17 -9.10
CA THR A 106 -6.37 6.67 -7.98
C THR A 106 -5.47 6.16 -6.88
N ILE A 107 -5.53 6.81 -5.72
CA ILE A 107 -4.73 6.48 -4.55
C ILE A 107 -5.59 5.63 -3.63
N ARG A 108 -5.07 4.52 -3.12
CA ARG A 108 -5.82 3.59 -2.27
C ARG A 108 -5.05 3.23 -1.01
N MET A 109 -5.80 3.05 0.07
CA MET A 109 -5.32 2.47 1.32
C MET A 109 -6.16 1.24 1.63
N TYR A 110 -5.50 0.18 2.07
CA TYR A 110 -6.16 -1.07 2.45
C TYR A 110 -7.13 -0.81 3.62
N VAL A 111 -8.33 -1.40 3.56
CA VAL A 111 -9.26 -1.39 4.69
C VAL A 111 -8.95 -2.64 5.51
N SER A 112 -8.56 -2.42 6.76
CA SER A 112 -8.26 -3.47 7.74
C SER A 112 -9.30 -4.59 7.75
N SER A 113 -8.83 -5.83 7.86
CA SER A 113 -9.67 -7.03 8.00
C SER A 113 -10.57 -7.00 9.24
N ASN A 114 -10.29 -6.12 10.22
CA ASN A 114 -11.19 -5.87 11.34
C ASN A 114 -12.57 -5.32 10.92
N PHE A 115 -12.68 -4.81 9.69
CA PHE A 115 -13.94 -4.39 9.08
C PHE A 115 -14.54 -5.46 8.15
N GLU A 116 -13.97 -6.67 8.04
CA GLU A 116 -14.59 -7.73 7.23
C GLU A 116 -16.01 -8.05 7.73
N GLY A 117 -17.00 -7.98 6.82
CA GLY A 117 -18.42 -8.13 7.15
C GLY A 117 -19.09 -6.89 7.76
N LYS A 118 -18.34 -5.80 7.99
CA LYS A 118 -18.86 -4.50 8.42
C LYS A 118 -18.47 -3.42 7.42
N LEU A 119 -19.20 -2.30 7.40
CA LEU A 119 -18.76 -1.14 6.61
C LEU A 119 -17.70 -0.38 7.40
N PRO A 120 -16.59 0.05 6.79
CA PRO A 120 -15.68 0.97 7.44
C PRO A 120 -16.41 2.30 7.72
N PRO A 121 -15.95 3.13 8.68
CA PRO A 121 -16.57 4.42 8.96
C PRO A 121 -16.76 5.22 7.68
N GLN A 122 -17.93 5.82 7.48
CA GLN A 122 -18.19 6.61 6.28
C GLN A 122 -17.35 7.89 6.31
N ALA A 123 -16.53 8.09 5.28
CA ALA A 123 -15.74 9.32 5.13
C ALA A 123 -16.66 10.54 5.02
N ASN A 124 -16.20 11.69 5.48
CA ASN A 124 -16.96 12.91 5.28
C ASN A 124 -17.04 13.26 3.78
N PRO A 125 -18.18 13.79 3.28
CA PRO A 125 -18.39 14.03 1.86
C PRO A 125 -17.33 14.92 1.19
N GLU A 126 -16.77 15.90 1.93
CA GLU A 126 -15.73 16.81 1.43
C GLU A 126 -14.44 16.12 1.01
N LEU A 127 -14.14 14.95 1.59
CA LEU A 127 -12.95 14.18 1.22
C LEU A 127 -13.11 13.47 -0.13
N LYS A 128 -14.35 13.28 -0.60
CA LYS A 128 -14.66 12.58 -1.86
C LYS A 128 -13.95 11.22 -1.95
N LEU A 129 -14.01 10.44 -0.87
CA LEU A 129 -13.45 9.09 -0.81
C LEU A 129 -14.51 8.05 -1.14
N GLN A 130 -14.09 6.93 -1.71
CA GLN A 130 -14.97 5.83 -2.07
C GLN A 130 -14.42 4.50 -1.56
N VAL A 131 -15.33 3.60 -1.16
CA VAL A 131 -14.96 2.23 -0.81
C VAL A 131 -14.99 1.39 -2.08
N GLU A 132 -13.86 0.80 -2.43
CA GLU A 132 -13.71 -0.13 -3.55
C GLU A 132 -13.53 -1.55 -3.03
N LYS A 133 -14.28 -2.50 -3.60
CA LYS A 133 -14.09 -3.94 -3.35
C LYS A 133 -13.33 -4.56 -4.50
N TRP A 134 -12.20 -5.17 -4.18
CA TRP A 134 -11.42 -5.95 -5.12
C TRP A 134 -11.76 -7.43 -4.94
N LYS A 135 -12.06 -8.08 -6.06
CA LYS A 135 -12.21 -9.55 -6.10
C LYS A 135 -10.83 -10.20 -6.05
N THR A 136 -10.82 -11.51 -5.88
CA THR A 136 -9.60 -12.31 -6.01
C THR A 136 -8.96 -12.08 -7.37
N GLN A 137 -7.64 -11.91 -7.40
CA GLN A 137 -6.91 -11.63 -8.65
C GLN A 137 -5.43 -11.98 -8.55
N ASN A 138 -4.84 -12.29 -9.70
CA ASN A 138 -3.41 -12.49 -9.84
C ASN A 138 -2.73 -11.18 -10.19
N ILE A 139 -1.67 -10.87 -9.46
CA ILE A 139 -0.87 -9.67 -9.67
C ILE A 139 0.58 -10.10 -9.82
N ALA A 140 1.20 -9.69 -10.91
CA ALA A 140 2.64 -9.74 -11.06
C ALA A 140 3.27 -8.56 -10.33
N VAL A 141 4.28 -8.83 -9.52
CA VAL A 141 4.88 -7.87 -8.60
C VAL A 141 6.39 -7.85 -8.73
N ARG A 142 6.97 -6.68 -8.99
CA ARG A 142 8.42 -6.43 -8.95
C ARG A 142 8.76 -5.44 -7.86
N LYS A 143 9.74 -5.80 -7.02
CA LYS A 143 10.23 -4.97 -5.92
C LYS A 143 11.32 -4.02 -6.42
N PHE A 144 11.37 -2.81 -5.88
CA PHE A 144 12.47 -1.86 -6.08
C PHE A 144 12.67 -1.01 -4.82
N SER A 145 13.90 -0.50 -4.63
CA SER A 145 14.33 0.14 -3.38
C SER A 145 14.54 1.65 -3.46
N SER A 146 14.48 2.23 -4.66
CA SER A 146 14.50 3.68 -4.85
C SER A 146 13.16 4.30 -4.43
N PHE A 147 13.15 5.60 -4.16
CA PHE A 147 11.91 6.36 -4.02
C PHE A 147 11.08 6.26 -5.31
N ALA A 148 9.77 6.06 -5.21
CA ALA A 148 8.90 6.15 -6.38
C ALA A 148 8.71 7.64 -6.75
N LYS A 149 9.21 8.02 -7.93
CA LYS A 149 9.20 9.40 -8.42
C LYS A 149 8.77 9.46 -9.89
N ASP A 150 8.30 10.62 -10.32
CA ASP A 150 7.86 10.85 -11.70
C ASP A 150 8.95 10.46 -12.73
N ASP A 151 10.22 10.66 -12.39
CA ASP A 151 11.37 10.39 -13.27
C ASP A 151 11.77 8.90 -13.37
N ASN A 152 11.30 8.04 -12.45
CA ASN A 152 11.79 6.66 -12.36
C ASN A 152 10.71 5.58 -12.40
N ILE A 153 9.45 5.88 -12.06
CA ILE A 153 8.39 4.86 -12.05
C ILE A 153 8.22 4.20 -13.42
N LYS A 154 8.40 4.96 -14.50
CA LYS A 154 8.29 4.44 -15.87
C LYS A 154 9.32 3.33 -16.12
N LYS A 155 10.56 3.51 -15.67
CA LYS A 155 11.63 2.52 -15.80
C LYS A 155 11.30 1.23 -15.04
N GLU A 156 10.74 1.33 -13.84
CA GLU A 156 10.37 0.16 -13.05
C GLU A 156 9.18 -0.59 -13.66
N ILE A 157 8.21 0.15 -14.22
CA ILE A 157 7.08 -0.40 -14.96
C ILE A 157 7.55 -1.16 -16.21
N GLU A 158 8.38 -0.53 -17.03
CA GLU A 158 8.98 -1.17 -18.21
C GLU A 158 9.80 -2.39 -17.84
N GLY A 159 10.51 -2.33 -16.70
CA GLY A 159 11.21 -3.46 -16.12
C GLY A 159 10.31 -4.66 -15.88
N LEU A 160 9.18 -4.47 -15.17
CA LEU A 160 8.23 -5.55 -14.90
C LEU A 160 7.53 -6.04 -16.17
N LEU A 161 7.11 -5.15 -17.06
CA LEU A 161 6.50 -5.53 -18.35
C LEU A 161 7.44 -6.39 -19.19
N GLY A 162 8.72 -6.01 -19.25
CA GLY A 162 9.76 -6.78 -19.93
C GLY A 162 9.99 -8.17 -19.32
N SER A 163 9.96 -8.26 -17.99
CA SER A 163 10.04 -9.54 -17.27
C SER A 163 8.86 -10.44 -17.59
N ILE A 164 7.62 -9.94 -17.44
CA ILE A 164 6.38 -10.71 -17.63
C ILE A 164 6.20 -11.15 -19.09
N LYS A 165 6.61 -10.33 -20.08
CA LYS A 165 6.45 -10.64 -21.51
C LYS A 165 7.02 -12.00 -21.90
N LYS A 166 8.12 -12.41 -21.28
CA LYS A 166 8.76 -13.71 -21.52
C LYS A 166 7.89 -14.90 -21.09
N TYR A 167 7.00 -14.68 -20.11
CA TYR A 167 6.17 -15.72 -19.51
C TYR A 167 4.76 -15.80 -20.12
N ILE A 168 4.16 -14.67 -20.48
CA ILE A 168 2.79 -14.62 -21.02
C ILE A 168 2.79 -14.62 -22.57
N ASN A 169 3.71 -15.40 -23.18
CA ASN A 169 3.87 -15.41 -24.64
C ASN A 169 2.54 -15.74 -25.35
N GLY A 170 2.20 -14.98 -26.39
CA GLY A 170 0.93 -15.09 -27.14
C GLY A 170 -0.30 -14.43 -26.49
N SER A 171 -0.29 -14.13 -25.18
CA SER A 171 -1.38 -13.39 -24.51
C SER A 171 -0.97 -12.00 -23.98
N TYR A 172 0.31 -11.64 -24.07
CA TYR A 172 0.83 -10.34 -23.63
C TYR A 172 0.14 -9.15 -24.32
N GLU A 173 0.00 -9.17 -25.64
CA GLU A 173 -0.68 -8.08 -26.37
C GLU A 173 -2.17 -8.01 -26.00
N LYS A 174 -2.81 -9.17 -25.78
CA LYS A 174 -4.20 -9.24 -25.32
C LYS A 174 -4.37 -8.67 -23.92
N MET A 175 -3.41 -8.91 -23.02
CA MET A 175 -3.38 -8.32 -21.68
C MET A 175 -3.31 -6.80 -21.77
N LEU A 176 -2.39 -6.24 -22.56
CA LEU A 176 -2.25 -4.78 -22.72
C LEU A 176 -3.49 -4.10 -23.33
N GLN A 177 -4.27 -4.85 -24.12
CA GLN A 177 -5.51 -4.37 -24.74
C GLN A 177 -6.76 -4.63 -23.87
N ASP A 178 -6.65 -5.39 -22.78
CA ASP A 178 -7.77 -5.61 -21.87
C ASP A 178 -8.13 -4.28 -21.18
N LYS A 179 -9.41 -3.91 -21.18
CA LYS A 179 -9.90 -2.72 -20.49
C LYS A 179 -9.69 -2.77 -18.97
N ARG A 180 -9.44 -3.97 -18.43
CA ARG A 180 -9.12 -4.22 -17.03
C ARG A 180 -7.62 -4.19 -16.76
N PHE A 181 -6.79 -3.96 -17.77
CA PHE A 181 -5.36 -3.79 -17.57
C PHE A 181 -5.10 -2.53 -16.74
N TYR A 182 -4.32 -2.68 -15.68
CA TYR A 182 -3.92 -1.57 -14.85
C TYR A 182 -2.50 -1.78 -14.32
N ILE A 183 -1.86 -0.65 -14.03
CA ILE A 183 -0.52 -0.59 -13.44
C ILE A 183 -0.63 0.20 -12.15
N ILE A 184 -0.02 -0.33 -11.09
CA ILE A 184 -0.04 0.26 -9.77
C ILE A 184 1.38 0.36 -9.21
N ILE A 185 1.66 1.45 -8.52
CA ILE A 185 2.84 1.57 -7.67
C ILE A 185 2.39 1.42 -6.21
N ALA A 186 2.98 0.47 -5.51
CA ALA A 186 2.72 0.20 -4.09
C ALA A 186 3.89 0.72 -3.24
N GLN A 187 3.59 1.58 -2.27
CA GLN A 187 4.59 2.18 -1.39
C GLN A 187 4.33 1.78 0.07
N TYR A 188 5.31 1.14 0.70
CA TYR A 188 5.16 0.58 2.06
C TYR A 188 5.71 1.49 3.16
N ASN A 189 6.68 2.36 2.82
CA ASN A 189 7.40 3.15 3.81
C ASN A 189 6.93 4.61 3.84
N SER A 190 6.86 5.18 5.04
CA SER A 190 6.69 6.62 5.26
C SER A 190 7.75 7.43 4.50
N SER A 191 7.40 8.64 4.06
CA SER A 191 8.31 9.59 3.39
C SER A 191 9.54 9.98 4.23
N SER A 192 9.50 9.78 5.56
CA SER A 192 10.59 10.10 6.50
C SER A 192 11.76 9.10 6.51
N LEU A 193 11.61 7.90 5.93
CA LEU A 193 12.67 6.90 5.88
C LEU A 193 13.63 7.16 4.71
N ASN A 194 14.93 7.31 4.99
CA ASN A 194 15.94 7.67 3.99
C ASN A 194 16.61 6.47 3.29
N SER A 195 16.53 5.27 3.86
CA SER A 195 17.12 4.04 3.30
C SER A 195 16.25 2.82 3.61
N GLY A 196 16.51 1.69 2.94
CA GLY A 196 15.78 0.43 3.17
C GLY A 196 14.32 0.46 2.73
N ARG A 197 14.00 1.29 1.73
CA ARG A 197 12.64 1.38 1.20
C ARG A 197 12.26 0.13 0.42
N LEU A 198 11.00 -0.24 0.54
CA LEU A 198 10.31 -1.25 -0.24
C LEU A 198 9.19 -0.54 -1.01
N ASN A 199 9.34 -0.51 -2.32
CA ASN A 199 8.29 -0.16 -3.25
C ASN A 199 8.09 -1.32 -4.22
N GLU A 200 6.93 -1.39 -4.82
CA GLU A 200 6.60 -2.44 -5.78
C GLU A 200 5.83 -1.88 -6.97
N VAL A 201 6.07 -2.44 -8.15
CA VAL A 201 5.20 -2.29 -9.31
C VAL A 201 4.28 -3.49 -9.36
N TRP A 202 2.98 -3.24 -9.54
CA TRP A 202 1.92 -4.23 -9.62
C TRP A 202 1.24 -4.15 -10.97
N ILE A 203 1.08 -5.29 -11.65
CA ILE A 203 0.36 -5.43 -12.92
C ILE A 203 -0.57 -6.62 -12.80
N ASN A 204 -1.86 -6.46 -13.15
CA ASN A 204 -2.78 -7.59 -13.16
C ASN A 204 -2.51 -8.53 -14.34
N VAL A 205 -2.54 -9.83 -14.06
CA VAL A 205 -2.21 -10.91 -15.02
C VAL A 205 -3.24 -12.03 -15.01
#